data_AF-A0AA85KDU3-F1
#
_entry.id   AF-A0AA85KDU3-F1
#
_cell.length_a   1.000
_cell.length_b   1.000
_cell.length_c   1.000
_cell.angle_alpha   90.00
_cell.angle_beta   90.00
_cell.angle_gamma   90.00
#
_symmetry.space_group_name_H-M   'P 1'
#
loop_
_entity.id
_entity.type
_entity.pdbx_description
1 polymer ?
#
loop_
_entity_poly.entity_id
_entity_poly.type
_entity_poly.pdbx_seq_one_letter_code
_entity_poly.pdbx_strand_id
1 'polypeptide(L)'
;MVYSAADPNTAKYDVIKSRYDTLVNEKAKIEKRLAELSEILHQNGDVELDTPLVDDEGFPRSDIDVALIRITRNNIRCLNTDHKQIMLELETALHELHEYARQNPSGKCSHPSKQDSNEDRQIEEKSSEVIKTPFLRIDQIAPNSIAEQADLKIGDLVVQFGSVTAKNFSSLQDISTVFKNTPPGSCIQMSIIRGNNVNTVLSVSLLKPTGNASLGLHVVPV
;
A
#
# COMPACT_ATOMS: atom_id res chain seq x y z
N MET A 1 -19.73 -23.25 -40.17
CA MET A 1 -19.11 -22.15 -39.41
C MET A 1 -19.72 -22.15 -38.03
N VAL A 2 -19.03 -22.74 -37.06
CA VAL A 2 -19.52 -22.82 -35.68
C VAL A 2 -19.06 -21.53 -35.00
N TYR A 3 -20.00 -20.64 -34.68
CA TYR A 3 -19.72 -19.48 -33.85
C TYR A 3 -19.42 -20.00 -32.44
N SER A 4 -18.15 -19.98 -32.04
CA SER A 4 -17.74 -20.24 -30.66
C SER A 4 -18.36 -19.17 -29.79
N ALA A 5 -19.35 -19.53 -28.98
CA ALA A 5 -19.91 -18.65 -27.98
C ALA A 5 -18.76 -18.16 -27.09
N ALA A 6 -18.56 -16.85 -26.99
CA ALA A 6 -17.61 -16.29 -26.03
C ALA A 6 -18.07 -16.72 -24.64
N ASP A 7 -17.21 -17.41 -23.90
CA ASP A 7 -17.52 -17.82 -22.54
C ASP A 7 -17.98 -16.59 -21.75
N PRO A 8 -19.11 -16.66 -21.01
CA PRO A 8 -19.66 -15.53 -20.27
C PRO A 8 -18.67 -14.96 -19.24
N ASN A 9 -17.69 -15.79 -18.88
CA ASN A 9 -16.56 -15.44 -18.05
C ASN A 9 -15.64 -14.43 -18.74
N THR A 10 -15.15 -14.72 -19.94
CA THR A 10 -14.22 -13.85 -20.69
C THR A 10 -14.80 -12.46 -20.93
N ALA A 11 -16.10 -12.38 -21.22
CA ALA A 11 -16.80 -11.11 -21.37
C ALA A 11 -16.79 -10.25 -20.10
N LYS A 12 -16.86 -10.87 -18.90
CA LYS A 12 -16.80 -10.14 -17.62
C LYS A 12 -15.40 -9.58 -17.35
N TYR A 13 -14.35 -10.34 -17.66
CA TYR A 13 -12.96 -9.88 -17.54
C TYR A 13 -12.69 -8.65 -18.42
N ASP A 14 -13.10 -8.69 -19.68
CA ASP A 14 -12.87 -7.60 -20.63
C ASP A 14 -13.57 -6.31 -20.21
N VAL A 15 -14.75 -6.41 -19.59
CA VAL A 15 -15.47 -5.25 -19.03
C VAL A 15 -14.70 -4.63 -17.87
N ILE A 16 -14.23 -5.44 -16.90
CA ILE A 16 -13.46 -4.95 -15.75
C ILE A 16 -12.15 -4.32 -16.21
N LYS A 17 -11.46 -4.96 -17.16
CA LYS A 17 -10.21 -4.45 -17.73
C LYS A 17 -10.43 -3.13 -18.47
N SER A 18 -11.46 -3.03 -19.30
CA SER A 18 -11.82 -1.80 -20.00
C SER A 18 -12.10 -0.65 -19.00
N ARG A 19 -12.88 -0.94 -17.95
CA ARG A 19 -13.12 0.02 -16.86
C ARG A 19 -11.81 0.49 -16.20
N TYR A 20 -10.91 -0.43 -15.87
CA TYR A 20 -9.60 -0.10 -15.30
C TYR A 20 -8.80 0.83 -16.23
N ASP A 21 -8.71 0.49 -17.52
CA ASP A 21 -7.99 1.32 -18.50
C ASP A 21 -8.61 2.72 -18.63
N THR A 22 -9.95 2.84 -18.56
CA THR A 22 -10.61 4.15 -18.56
C THR A 22 -10.26 4.98 -17.32
N LEU A 23 -10.28 4.37 -16.12
CA LEU A 23 -9.95 5.04 -14.87
C LEU A 23 -8.47 5.50 -14.84
N VAL A 24 -7.55 4.70 -15.38
CA VAL A 24 -6.13 5.09 -15.52
C VAL A 24 -5.99 6.33 -16.42
N ASN A 25 -6.72 6.37 -17.53
CA ASN A 25 -6.70 7.53 -18.42
C ASN A 25 -7.31 8.77 -17.78
N GLU A 26 -8.38 8.62 -16.99
CA GLU A 26 -8.98 9.73 -16.24
C GLU A 26 -8.06 10.26 -15.14
N LYS A 27 -7.40 9.36 -14.39
CA LYS A 27 -6.35 9.73 -13.43
C LYS A 27 -5.29 10.61 -14.10
N ALA A 28 -4.75 10.18 -15.23
CA ALA A 28 -3.72 10.93 -15.96
C ALA A 28 -4.20 12.33 -16.41
N LYS A 29 -5.47 12.47 -16.81
CA LYS A 29 -6.06 13.77 -17.15
C LYS A 29 -6.16 14.69 -15.94
N ILE A 30 -6.56 14.15 -14.78
CA ILE A 30 -6.63 14.93 -13.54
C ILE A 30 -5.24 15.37 -13.09
N GLU A 31 -4.25 14.47 -13.09
CA GLU A 31 -2.86 14.78 -12.73
C GLU A 31 -2.28 15.86 -13.63
N LYS A 32 -2.54 15.80 -14.94
CA LYS A 32 -2.14 16.85 -15.88
C LYS A 32 -2.76 18.20 -15.52
N ARG A 33 -4.07 18.22 -15.23
CA ARG A 33 -4.77 19.46 -14.89
C ARG A 33 -4.32 20.03 -13.53
N LEU A 34 -4.01 19.17 -12.58
CA LEU A 34 -3.40 19.57 -11.30
C LEU A 34 -2.04 20.25 -11.54
N ALA A 35 -1.19 19.67 -12.40
CA ALA A 35 0.11 20.25 -12.75
C ALA A 35 -0.02 21.63 -13.44
N GLU A 36 -1.00 21.79 -14.34
CA GLU A 36 -1.29 23.08 -14.97
C GLU A 36 -1.72 24.14 -13.95
N LEU A 37 -2.59 23.77 -13.01
CA LEU A 37 -3.06 24.69 -11.96
C LEU A 37 -1.97 25.02 -10.92
N SER A 38 -1.11 24.06 -10.59
CA SER A 38 0.03 24.33 -9.69
C SER A 38 1.02 25.29 -10.34
N GLU A 39 1.27 25.15 -11.64
CA GLU A 39 2.13 26.08 -12.38
C GLU A 39 1.56 27.51 -12.37
N ILE A 40 0.24 27.67 -12.51
CA ILE A 40 -0.42 28.98 -12.38
C ILE A 40 -0.17 29.60 -10.99
N LEU A 41 -0.19 28.79 -9.93
CA LEU A 41 0.11 29.29 -8.58
C LEU A 41 1.58 29.68 -8.42
N HIS A 42 2.51 28.89 -8.98
CA HIS A 42 3.94 29.21 -8.97
C HIS A 42 4.25 30.52 -9.71
N GLN A 43 3.62 30.74 -10.87
CA GLN A 43 3.77 31.98 -11.64
C GLN A 43 3.20 33.21 -10.92
N ASN A 44 2.21 33.04 -10.03
CA ASN A 44 1.55 34.11 -9.29
C ASN A 44 2.11 34.24 -7.86
N GLY A 45 3.44 34.41 -7.77
CA GLY A 45 4.12 34.74 -6.50
C GLY A 45 4.51 33.53 -5.65
N ASP A 46 4.67 32.35 -6.27
CA ASP A 46 5.06 31.09 -5.60
C ASP A 46 4.18 30.74 -4.40
N VAL A 47 2.87 30.87 -4.60
CA VAL A 47 1.87 30.83 -3.54
C VAL A 47 1.37 29.39 -3.35
N GLU A 48 1.62 28.78 -2.19
CA GLU A 48 1.07 27.45 -1.86
C GLU A 48 -0.46 27.47 -1.63
N LEU A 49 -1.08 26.31 -1.39
CA LEU A 49 -2.54 26.20 -1.21
C LEU A 49 -3.06 26.86 0.09
N ASP A 50 -2.21 26.96 1.11
CA ASP A 50 -2.57 27.40 2.46
C ASP A 50 -1.95 28.76 2.84
N THR A 51 -1.19 29.38 1.94
CA THR A 51 -0.56 30.68 2.21
C THR A 51 -1.61 31.79 2.35
N PRO A 52 -1.41 32.75 3.30
CA PRO A 52 -2.32 33.87 3.49
C PRO A 52 -2.45 34.75 2.25
N LEU A 53 -3.69 35.17 1.96
CA LEU A 53 -4.03 36.06 0.83
C LEU A 53 -4.18 37.52 1.24
N VAL A 54 -4.02 37.81 2.53
CA VAL A 54 -4.07 39.14 3.11
C VAL A 54 -2.72 39.46 3.73
N ASP A 55 -2.40 40.75 3.77
CA ASP A 55 -1.23 41.27 4.47
C ASP A 55 -1.47 41.40 5.99
N ASP A 56 -0.46 41.88 6.71
CA ASP A 56 -0.50 42.06 8.16
C ASP A 56 -1.52 43.12 8.61
N GLU A 57 -1.93 44.01 7.71
CA GLU A 57 -2.94 45.05 7.94
C GLU A 57 -4.37 44.55 7.62
N GLY A 58 -4.50 43.34 7.07
CA GLY A 58 -5.78 42.70 6.73
C GLY A 58 -6.33 43.07 5.35
N PHE A 59 -5.52 43.69 4.50
CA PHE A 59 -5.89 44.02 3.12
C PHE A 59 -5.44 42.93 2.14
N PRO A 60 -6.13 42.75 0.99
CA PRO A 60 -5.68 41.82 -0.04
C PRO A 60 -4.27 42.15 -0.50
N ARG A 61 -3.42 41.14 -0.52
CA ARG A 61 -2.03 41.28 -0.94
C ARG A 61 -1.93 41.86 -2.35
N SER A 62 -1.17 42.94 -2.49
CA SER A 62 -0.99 43.65 -3.77
C SER A 62 0.00 42.99 -4.71
N ASP A 63 0.86 42.10 -4.19
CA ASP A 63 1.90 41.40 -4.95
C ASP A 63 1.38 40.17 -5.72
N ILE A 64 0.12 39.77 -5.50
CA ILE A 64 -0.49 38.58 -6.09
C ILE A 64 -1.91 38.85 -6.60
N ASP A 65 -2.34 38.09 -7.61
CA ASP A 65 -3.76 38.09 -8.02
C ASP A 65 -4.58 37.18 -7.09
N VAL A 66 -5.11 37.79 -6.01
CA VAL A 66 -5.93 37.10 -5.00
C VAL A 66 -7.15 36.41 -5.61
N ALA A 67 -7.78 37.00 -6.64
CA ALA A 67 -8.98 36.43 -7.24
C ALA A 67 -8.65 35.16 -8.02
N LEU A 68 -7.62 35.22 -8.86
CA LEU A 68 -7.12 34.06 -9.61
C LEU A 68 -6.70 32.93 -8.66
N ILE A 69 -5.92 33.25 -7.62
CA ILE A 69 -5.44 32.25 -6.66
C ILE A 69 -6.60 31.56 -5.94
N ARG A 70 -7.65 32.29 -5.54
CA ARG A 70 -8.82 31.68 -4.90
C ARG A 70 -9.51 30.66 -5.80
N ILE A 71 -9.70 31.02 -7.07
CA ILE A 71 -10.34 30.14 -8.06
C ILE A 71 -9.45 28.92 -8.33
N THR A 72 -8.16 29.13 -8.55
CA THR A 72 -7.18 28.06 -8.80
C THR A 72 -7.09 27.10 -7.62
N ARG A 73 -6.99 27.60 -6.39
CA ARG A 73 -7.00 26.77 -5.16
C ARG A 73 -8.28 25.96 -5.04
N ASN A 74 -9.43 26.56 -5.32
CA ASN A 74 -10.71 25.84 -5.28
C ASN A 74 -10.72 24.69 -6.31
N ASN A 75 -10.28 24.95 -7.54
CA ASN A 75 -10.19 23.94 -8.58
C ASN A 75 -9.25 22.80 -8.19
N ILE A 76 -8.08 23.11 -7.61
CA ILE A 76 -7.13 22.10 -7.12
C ILE A 76 -7.77 21.25 -6.02
N ARG A 77 -8.50 21.85 -5.07
CA ARG A 77 -9.20 21.11 -4.01
C ARG A 77 -10.26 20.16 -4.57
N CYS A 78 -11.06 20.62 -5.53
CA CYS A 78 -12.03 19.77 -6.22
C CYS A 78 -11.34 18.60 -6.93
N LEU A 79 -10.34 18.88 -7.76
CA LEU A 79 -9.61 17.85 -8.51
C LEU A 79 -8.86 16.87 -7.60
N ASN A 80 -8.31 17.31 -6.47
CA ASN A 80 -7.70 16.42 -5.49
C ASN A 80 -8.73 15.50 -4.84
N THR A 81 -9.96 15.97 -4.64
CA THR A 81 -11.05 15.14 -4.13
C THR A 81 -11.47 14.11 -5.17
N ASP A 82 -11.64 14.53 -6.43
CA ASP A 82 -11.98 13.64 -7.54
C ASP A 82 -10.87 12.60 -7.78
N HIS A 83 -9.60 13.00 -7.74
CA HIS A 83 -8.45 12.10 -7.85
C HIS A 83 -8.48 11.01 -6.77
N LYS A 84 -8.81 11.37 -5.51
CA LYS A 84 -8.96 10.39 -4.43
C LYS A 84 -10.09 9.39 -4.72
N GLN A 85 -11.21 9.84 -5.28
CA GLN A 85 -12.30 8.93 -5.66
C GLN A 85 -11.87 7.97 -6.78
N ILE A 86 -11.23 8.48 -7.84
CA ILE A 86 -10.73 7.64 -8.95
C ILE A 86 -9.71 6.60 -8.46
N MET A 87 -8.83 6.98 -7.53
CA MET A 87 -7.87 6.05 -6.94
C MET A 87 -8.55 4.89 -6.18
N LEU A 88 -9.62 5.18 -5.44
CA LEU A 88 -10.39 4.16 -4.72
C LEU A 88 -11.16 3.24 -5.69
N GLU A 89 -11.68 3.79 -6.79
CA GLU A 89 -12.29 2.99 -7.84
C GLU A 89 -11.28 2.10 -8.58
N LEU A 90 -10.06 2.60 -8.84
CA LEU A 90 -8.97 1.82 -9.42
C LEU A 90 -8.59 0.64 -8.53
N GLU A 91 -8.46 0.86 -7.23
CA GLU A 91 -8.20 -0.19 -6.23
C GLU A 91 -9.27 -1.28 -6.31
N THR A 92 -10.55 -0.88 -6.34
CA THR A 92 -11.67 -1.80 -6.44
C THR A 92 -11.63 -2.62 -7.74
N ALA A 93 -11.46 -1.96 -8.89
CA ALA A 93 -11.38 -2.62 -10.20
C ALA A 93 -10.19 -3.61 -10.29
N LEU A 94 -9.06 -3.25 -9.68
CA LEU A 94 -7.88 -4.11 -9.63
C LEU A 94 -8.13 -5.34 -8.75
N HIS A 95 -8.77 -5.17 -7.59
CA HIS A 95 -9.18 -6.30 -6.76
C HIS A 95 -10.14 -7.24 -7.48
N GLU A 96 -11.15 -6.71 -8.17
CA GLU A 96 -12.09 -7.49 -8.98
C GLU A 96 -11.36 -8.30 -10.06
N LEU A 97 -10.38 -7.71 -10.75
CA LEU A 97 -9.58 -8.37 -11.78
C LEU A 97 -8.76 -9.55 -11.21
N HIS A 98 -8.13 -9.35 -10.04
CA HIS A 98 -7.36 -10.39 -9.37
C HIS A 98 -8.24 -11.51 -8.78
N GLU A 99 -9.41 -11.17 -8.22
CA GLU A 99 -10.37 -12.16 -7.75
C GLU A 99 -10.90 -13.01 -8.90
N TYR A 100 -11.22 -12.37 -10.02
CA TYR A 100 -11.66 -13.04 -11.22
C TYR A 100 -10.59 -14.01 -11.75
N ALA A 101 -9.31 -13.60 -11.76
CA ALA A 101 -8.19 -14.46 -12.16
C ALA A 101 -7.98 -15.66 -11.21
N ARG A 102 -8.28 -15.52 -9.91
CA ARG A 102 -8.20 -16.63 -8.94
C ARG A 102 -9.34 -17.63 -9.09
N GLN A 103 -10.55 -17.16 -9.39
CA GLN A 103 -11.74 -18.01 -9.55
C GLN A 103 -11.73 -18.81 -10.86
N ASN A 104 -11.06 -18.28 -11.89
CA ASN A 104 -10.93 -18.94 -13.18
C ASN A 104 -9.46 -19.20 -13.52
N PRO A 105 -8.87 -20.28 -12.97
CA PRO A 105 -7.55 -20.76 -13.39
C PRO A 105 -7.64 -21.44 -14.76
N SER A 106 -8.22 -20.76 -15.75
CA SER A 106 -8.21 -21.17 -17.15
C SER A 106 -6.81 -20.92 -17.67
N GLY A 107 -5.98 -21.97 -17.65
CA GLY A 107 -4.59 -21.90 -18.06
C GLY A 107 -4.42 -21.30 -19.46
N LYS A 108 -3.97 -20.05 -19.51
CA LYS A 108 -3.05 -19.51 -20.51
C LYS A 108 -2.58 -18.11 -20.10
N CYS A 109 -1.25 -17.99 -20.13
CA CYS A 109 -0.49 -16.80 -20.49
C CYS A 109 -0.15 -15.77 -19.41
N SER A 110 1.13 -15.89 -19.02
CA SER A 110 2.12 -14.82 -19.03
C SER A 110 2.16 -13.93 -17.81
N HIS A 111 2.90 -14.41 -16.81
CA HIS A 111 3.99 -13.61 -16.25
C HIS A 111 4.61 -12.72 -17.35
N PRO A 112 4.58 -11.39 -17.24
CA PRO A 112 5.76 -10.63 -17.57
C PRO A 112 6.74 -10.91 -16.43
N SER A 113 7.68 -11.82 -16.67
CA SER A 113 8.94 -11.80 -15.96
C SER A 113 9.53 -10.39 -16.10
N LYS A 114 9.54 -9.63 -15.02
CA LYS A 114 10.64 -8.71 -14.75
C LYS A 114 11.45 -9.32 -13.62
N GLN A 115 12.47 -10.08 -14.03
CA GLN A 115 13.72 -10.14 -13.28
C GLN A 115 14.42 -8.80 -13.43
N ASP A 116 15.04 -8.38 -12.34
CA ASP A 116 16.13 -7.41 -12.20
C ASP A 116 15.88 -5.99 -12.71
N SER A 117 15.51 -5.10 -11.79
CA SER A 117 16.50 -4.36 -10.98
C SER A 117 15.84 -3.12 -10.38
N ASN A 118 16.04 -2.97 -9.07
CA ASN A 118 16.18 -1.73 -8.32
C ASN A 118 15.11 -0.62 -8.43
N GLU A 119 14.74 -0.20 -7.21
CA GLU A 119 14.29 1.15 -6.84
C GLU A 119 12.80 1.50 -7.02
N ASP A 120 12.15 1.40 -5.86
CA ASP A 120 11.56 2.55 -5.17
C ASP A 120 10.08 2.87 -5.42
N ARG A 121 9.40 3.07 -4.27
CA ARG A 121 8.10 3.71 -4.05
C ARG A 121 6.84 2.86 -4.18
N GLN A 122 6.56 2.10 -3.13
CA GLN A 122 5.19 2.02 -2.64
C GLN A 122 5.14 2.44 -1.17
N ILE A 123 4.86 3.73 -1.02
CA ILE A 123 4.13 4.30 0.10
C ILE A 123 2.79 3.54 0.15
N GLU A 124 2.74 2.50 0.97
CA GLU A 124 1.48 2.11 1.59
C GLU A 124 1.30 3.05 2.79
N GLU A 125 0.33 3.95 2.72
CA GLU A 125 -0.34 4.37 3.95
C GLU A 125 -1.72 4.98 3.67
N LYS A 126 -2.69 4.40 4.38
CA LYS A 126 -4.07 4.84 4.66
C LYS A 126 -5.09 4.46 3.58
N SER A 127 -6.12 3.67 3.85
CA SER A 127 -6.66 3.20 5.13
C SER A 127 -7.78 2.23 4.80
N SER A 128 -7.55 0.95 5.03
CA SER A 128 -8.62 -0.04 5.16
C SER A 128 -8.29 -0.85 6.39
N GLU A 129 -9.08 -0.64 7.44
CA GLU A 129 -9.07 -1.42 8.68
C GLU A 129 -9.43 -2.88 8.37
N VAL A 130 -8.50 -3.62 7.77
CA VAL A 130 -8.55 -5.07 7.75
C VAL A 130 -8.18 -5.48 9.16
N ILE A 131 -9.17 -5.86 9.96
CA ILE A 131 -8.99 -6.49 11.26
C ILE A 131 -7.99 -7.63 11.06
N LYS A 132 -6.77 -7.36 11.50
CA LYS A 132 -5.57 -8.13 11.20
C LYS A 132 -5.51 -9.20 12.31
N THR A 133 -6.09 -10.38 12.04
CA THR A 133 -6.23 -11.45 13.04
C THR A 133 -4.85 -12.01 13.43
N PRO A 134 -4.47 -11.97 14.72
CA PRO A 134 -3.22 -12.58 15.16
C PRO A 134 -3.29 -14.11 15.06
N PHE A 135 -2.17 -14.73 14.75
CA PHE A 135 -2.07 -16.19 14.58
C PHE A 135 -0.92 -16.82 15.38
N LEU A 136 -0.03 -16.00 15.94
CA LEU A 136 1.00 -16.44 16.88
C LEU A 136 1.12 -15.45 18.04
N ARG A 137 1.65 -15.92 19.17
CA ARG A 137 2.04 -15.12 20.34
C ARG A 137 3.52 -15.33 20.61
N ILE A 138 4.23 -14.24 20.90
CA ILE A 138 5.63 -14.31 21.35
C ILE A 138 5.65 -14.81 22.79
N ASP A 139 6.26 -15.97 23.00
CA ASP A 139 6.33 -16.61 24.31
C ASP A 139 7.67 -16.34 25.00
N GLN A 140 8.77 -16.30 24.22
CA GLN A 140 10.11 -16.01 24.76
C GLN A 140 10.97 -15.23 23.75
N ILE A 141 11.87 -14.42 24.29
CA ILE A 141 12.88 -13.66 23.54
C ILE A 141 14.24 -13.89 24.20
N ALA A 142 15.24 -14.24 23.39
CA ALA A 142 16.59 -14.44 23.88
C ALA A 142 17.32 -13.10 24.09
N PRO A 143 18.16 -12.96 25.13
CA PRO A 143 18.94 -11.74 25.36
C PRO A 143 20.00 -11.53 24.28
N ASN A 144 20.29 -10.28 23.96
CA ASN A 144 21.16 -9.82 22.88
C ASN A 144 20.78 -10.39 21.49
N SER A 145 19.52 -10.76 21.29
CA SER A 145 19.03 -11.31 20.02
C SER A 145 18.50 -10.23 19.08
N ILE A 146 18.30 -10.60 17.81
CA ILE A 146 17.67 -9.73 16.81
C ILE A 146 16.24 -9.38 17.23
N ALA A 147 15.52 -10.33 17.84
CA ALA A 147 14.18 -10.09 18.35
C ALA A 147 14.16 -9.04 19.47
N GLU A 148 15.12 -9.10 20.40
CA GLU A 148 15.26 -8.09 21.47
C GLU A 148 15.68 -6.72 20.90
N GLN A 149 16.64 -6.70 19.98
CA GLN A 149 17.10 -5.48 19.31
C GLN A 149 16.00 -4.81 18.48
N ALA A 150 15.04 -5.59 17.97
CA ALA A 150 13.87 -5.10 17.25
C ALA A 150 12.71 -4.68 18.17
N ASP A 151 12.98 -4.51 19.48
CA ASP A 151 12.01 -4.18 20.54
C ASP A 151 10.80 -5.12 20.58
N LEU A 152 10.93 -6.40 20.18
CA LEU A 152 9.86 -7.37 20.42
C LEU A 152 9.75 -7.66 21.92
N LYS A 153 8.55 -7.96 22.39
CA LYS A 153 8.28 -8.25 23.80
C LYS A 153 7.50 -9.56 23.95
N ILE A 154 7.72 -10.22 25.09
CA ILE A 154 6.92 -11.38 25.48
C ILE A 154 5.46 -10.95 25.59
N GLY A 155 4.57 -11.73 24.98
CA GLY A 155 3.14 -11.45 24.93
C GLY A 155 2.66 -10.68 23.69
N ASP A 156 3.57 -10.19 22.83
CA ASP A 156 3.16 -9.57 21.57
C ASP A 156 2.46 -10.61 20.67
N LEU A 157 1.40 -10.17 19.99
CA LEU A 157 0.59 -11.01 19.11
C LEU A 157 1.00 -10.76 17.66
N VAL A 158 1.51 -11.79 16.97
CA VAL A 158 1.96 -11.68 15.58
C VAL A 158 0.77 -11.83 14.64
N VAL A 159 0.62 -10.83 13.78
CA VAL A 159 -0.39 -10.73 12.74
C VAL A 159 0.16 -11.13 11.38
N GLN A 160 1.44 -10.83 11.14
CA GLN A 160 2.13 -11.13 9.90
C GLN A 160 3.62 -11.40 10.18
N PHE A 161 4.19 -12.38 9.50
CA PHE A 161 5.63 -12.68 9.50
C PHE A 161 6.11 -12.91 8.06
N GLY A 162 6.80 -11.94 7.48
CA GLY A 162 7.14 -11.89 6.06
C GLY A 162 5.87 -12.04 5.22
N SER A 163 5.77 -13.15 4.49
CA SER A 163 4.62 -13.51 3.67
C SER A 163 3.55 -14.36 4.40
N VAL A 164 3.77 -14.73 5.66
CA VAL A 164 2.85 -15.56 6.45
C VAL A 164 1.90 -14.68 7.25
N THR A 165 0.60 -14.97 7.16
CA THR A 165 -0.52 -14.33 7.84
C THR A 165 -1.48 -15.43 8.32
N ALA A 166 -2.44 -15.11 9.20
CA ALA A 166 -3.46 -16.07 9.66
C ALA A 166 -4.18 -16.86 8.53
N LYS A 167 -4.28 -16.29 7.32
CA LYS A 167 -4.94 -16.92 6.16
C LYS A 167 -4.14 -18.07 5.54
N ASN A 168 -2.81 -18.06 5.65
CA ASN A 168 -1.94 -19.05 5.03
C ASN A 168 -1.06 -19.81 6.03
N PHE A 169 -1.17 -19.50 7.33
CA PHE A 169 -0.45 -20.20 8.38
C PHE A 169 -1.07 -21.58 8.61
N SER A 170 -0.27 -22.62 8.43
CA SER A 170 -0.65 -24.02 8.68
C SER A 170 0.16 -24.62 9.83
N SER A 171 1.45 -24.27 9.93
CA SER A 171 2.33 -24.74 10.98
C SER A 171 3.55 -23.82 11.15
N LEU A 172 4.30 -23.98 12.25
CA LEU A 172 5.54 -23.25 12.49
C LEU A 172 6.63 -23.50 11.40
N GLN A 173 6.45 -24.50 10.55
CA GLN A 173 7.32 -24.73 9.40
C GLN A 173 7.21 -23.61 8.36
N ASP A 174 6.06 -22.94 8.26
CA ASP A 174 5.85 -21.84 7.30
C ASP A 174 6.74 -20.64 7.65
N ILE A 175 6.80 -20.29 8.94
CA ILE A 175 7.70 -19.27 9.49
C ILE A 175 9.16 -19.63 9.23
N SER A 176 9.51 -20.89 9.47
CA SER A 176 10.85 -21.42 9.22
C SER A 176 11.22 -21.36 7.74
N THR A 177 10.26 -21.60 6.85
CA THR A 177 10.45 -21.55 5.40
C THR A 177 10.67 -20.13 4.91
N VAL A 178 9.88 -19.16 5.40
CA VAL A 178 10.13 -17.73 5.13
C VAL A 178 11.51 -17.31 5.62
N PHE A 179 11.88 -17.71 6.84
CA PHE A 179 13.21 -17.41 7.36
C PHE A 179 14.33 -18.02 6.50
N LYS A 180 14.18 -19.28 6.06
CA LYS A 180 15.19 -19.97 5.22
C LYS A 180 15.30 -19.37 3.81
N ASN A 181 14.17 -19.01 3.20
CA ASN A 181 14.13 -18.47 1.84
C ASN A 181 14.52 -16.98 1.79
N THR A 182 14.54 -16.29 2.93
CA THR A 182 15.05 -14.92 3.01
C THR A 182 16.58 -14.94 2.88
N PRO A 183 17.19 -14.11 2.00
CA PRO A 183 18.65 -14.02 1.88
C PRO A 183 19.29 -13.48 3.17
N PRO A 184 20.47 -13.98 3.57
CA PRO A 184 21.21 -13.43 4.71
C PRO A 184 21.51 -11.93 4.51
N GLY A 185 21.33 -11.14 5.57
CA GLY A 185 21.47 -9.68 5.51
C GLY A 185 20.22 -8.94 5.02
N SER A 186 19.15 -9.64 4.63
CA SER A 186 17.84 -9.03 4.33
C SER A 186 16.95 -8.96 5.57
N CYS A 187 16.10 -7.94 5.63
CA CYS A 187 15.12 -7.77 6.70
C CYS A 187 13.85 -8.59 6.44
N ILE A 188 13.33 -9.24 7.47
CA ILE A 188 12.02 -9.89 7.49
C ILE A 188 11.07 -8.95 8.20
N GLN A 189 10.05 -8.48 7.48
CA GLN A 189 9.01 -7.63 8.07
C GLN A 189 8.04 -8.48 8.91
N MET A 190 7.71 -8.00 10.09
CA MET A 190 6.74 -8.60 11.00
C MET A 190 5.73 -7.53 11.39
N SER A 191 4.46 -7.89 11.50
CA SER A 191 3.44 -7.02 12.10
C SER A 191 2.93 -7.66 13.38
N ILE A 192 2.91 -6.88 14.47
CA ILE A 192 2.46 -7.32 15.78
C ILE A 192 1.39 -6.40 16.37
N ILE A 193 0.63 -6.92 17.32
CA ILE A 193 -0.25 -6.15 18.20
C ILE A 193 0.33 -6.24 19.61
N ARG A 194 0.48 -5.09 20.27
CA ARG A 194 1.01 -5.00 21.63
C ARG A 194 -0.06 -4.53 22.61
N GLY A 195 -0.28 -5.29 23.68
CA GLY A 195 -1.33 -5.03 24.66
C GLY A 195 -2.73 -5.40 24.15
N ASN A 196 -3.77 -4.84 24.78
CA ASN A 196 -5.18 -5.17 24.45
C ASN A 196 -5.76 -4.36 23.28
N ASN A 197 -4.98 -3.47 22.66
CA ASN A 197 -5.47 -2.59 21.61
C ASN A 197 -5.25 -3.21 20.23
N VAL A 198 -6.19 -4.05 19.80
CA VAL A 198 -6.17 -4.75 18.49
C VAL A 198 -6.12 -3.84 17.27
N ASN A 199 -6.38 -2.54 17.43
CA ASN A 199 -6.29 -1.56 16.33
C ASN A 199 -4.87 -1.00 16.14
N THR A 200 -3.95 -1.23 17.08
CA THR A 200 -2.58 -0.73 16.99
C THR A 200 -1.65 -1.85 16.50
N VAL A 201 -1.42 -1.88 15.20
CA VAL A 201 -0.46 -2.81 14.58
C VAL A 201 0.89 -2.12 14.46
N LEU A 202 1.92 -2.69 15.09
CA LEU A 202 3.30 -2.25 14.99
C LEU A 202 4.02 -3.04 13.90
N SER A 203 4.72 -2.35 13.02
CA SER A 203 5.60 -2.96 12.03
C SER A 203 7.02 -3.04 12.57
N VAL A 204 7.58 -4.24 12.59
CA VAL A 204 8.91 -4.57 13.12
C VAL A 204 9.74 -5.20 12.00
N SER A 205 11.01 -4.85 11.90
CA SER A 205 11.93 -5.42 10.91
C SER A 205 13.00 -6.26 11.60
N LEU A 206 13.09 -7.53 11.25
CA LEU A 206 14.07 -8.47 11.81
C LEU A 206 15.16 -8.74 10.78
N LEU A 207 16.38 -8.29 11.04
CA LEU A 207 17.51 -8.54 10.17
C LEU A 207 17.88 -10.03 10.19
N LYS A 208 17.88 -10.72 9.04
CA LYS A 208 18.36 -12.09 8.97
C LYS A 208 19.89 -12.11 9.15
N PRO A 209 20.42 -12.85 10.14
CA PRO A 209 21.85 -12.92 10.37
C PRO A 209 22.55 -13.73 9.28
N THR A 210 23.85 -13.49 9.08
CA THR A 210 24.69 -14.29 8.21
C THR A 210 24.95 -15.67 8.85
N GLY A 211 24.77 -16.74 8.08
CA GLY A 211 24.95 -18.13 8.55
C GLY A 211 23.69 -18.76 9.17
N ASN A 212 23.88 -19.77 10.00
CA ASN A 212 22.79 -20.58 10.59
C ASN A 212 22.25 -20.01 11.92
N ALA A 213 22.47 -18.72 12.19
CA ALA A 213 22.01 -18.09 13.41
C ALA A 213 20.48 -17.90 13.39
N SER A 214 19.82 -18.11 14.53
CA SER A 214 18.39 -17.91 14.72
C SER A 214 18.06 -16.47 15.09
N LEU A 215 16.81 -16.03 14.88
CA LEU A 215 16.33 -14.71 15.29
C LEU A 215 16.25 -14.51 16.81
N GLY A 216 16.34 -15.58 17.61
CA GLY A 216 16.20 -15.54 19.06
C GLY A 216 14.75 -15.30 19.53
N LEU A 217 13.79 -15.71 18.70
CA LEU A 217 12.37 -15.55 18.91
C LEU A 217 11.69 -16.92 19.07
N HIS A 218 10.92 -17.10 20.13
CA HIS A 218 10.03 -18.25 20.31
C HIS A 218 8.57 -17.80 20.21
N VAL A 219 7.81 -18.46 19.33
CA VAL A 219 6.40 -18.17 19.07
C VAL A 219 5.55 -19.41 19.23
N VAL A 220 4.34 -19.23 19.75
CA VAL A 220 3.33 -20.27 19.90
C VAL A 220 2.06 -19.87 19.16
N PRO A 221 1.33 -20.80 18.52
CA PRO A 221 -0.01 -20.52 18.00
C PRO A 221 -0.93 -19.97 19.08
N VAL A 222 -1.79 -19.03 18.70
CA VAL A 222 -2.87 -18.52 19.57
C VAL A 222 -4.15 -19.33 19.44
#